data_AF-A0A848KNK8-F1
#
_entry.id   AF-A0A848KNK8-F1
#
_cell.length_a   1.000
_cell.length_b   1.000
_cell.length_c   1.000
_cell.angle_alpha   90.00
_cell.angle_beta   90.00
_cell.angle_gamma   90.00
#
_symmetry.space_group_name_H-M   'P 1'
#
loop_
_entity.id
_entity.type
_entity.pdbx_description
1 polymer ?
#
loop_
_entity_poly.entity_id
_entity_poly.type
_entity_poly.pdbx_seq_one_letter_code
_entity_poly.pdbx_strand_id
1 'polypeptide(L)'
;MVAGVERGVFRHGESPQTGATLWACREVVNTVDRWAPGGAARRPPGTVDPVSKNRRREPPPDPTPLPGLIDAHTHLAACGGRDAESVRAILDHAEKVGVGEVVTVADDMIDARWAVAAAEWDDRVYAAVALHPTHADDLTEVTGAELEELAAHPRVVAVGETGLDYYWPGKSETCAEPARQKDVFAWHIDLAKRVGKPLMIHNREADADLLDVLAAEGSPETVIMHCFSGDRNVARRCIDRGYYLSFAGTVTFTNASELAEASKIVPDDKILVETDAPFLTAHPYRGQPNQPYCLPFTARGLAEIRGVDAATLAVQLGQNARAAYRLPLR
;
A
#
# COMPACT_ATOMS: atom_id res chain seq x y z
N MET A 1 -55.01 -25.37 -45.08
CA MET A 1 -55.58 -24.01 -45.24
C MET A 1 -54.83 -23.12 -44.25
N VAL A 2 -53.65 -22.61 -44.59
CA VAL A 2 -53.38 -21.35 -45.34
C VAL A 2 -53.90 -20.17 -44.50
N ALA A 3 -53.10 -19.23 -44.00
CA ALA A 3 -51.95 -18.56 -44.61
C ALA A 3 -50.86 -18.19 -43.59
N GLY A 4 -49.63 -18.13 -44.07
CA GLY A 4 -48.56 -17.29 -43.51
C GLY A 4 -48.13 -16.28 -44.57
N VAL A 5 -47.42 -15.23 -44.15
CA VAL A 5 -46.70 -14.23 -44.96
C VAL A 5 -45.75 -13.51 -43.97
N GLU A 6 -44.50 -13.12 -44.21
CA GLU A 6 -43.43 -13.44 -45.16
C GLU A 6 -42.13 -12.89 -44.55
N ARG A 7 -41.00 -13.31 -45.12
CA ARG A 7 -39.63 -12.90 -44.81
C ARG A 7 -39.36 -11.45 -45.25
N GLY A 8 -38.51 -10.76 -44.51
CA GLY A 8 -37.80 -9.56 -44.98
C GLY A 8 -36.32 -9.64 -44.60
N VAL A 9 -35.48 -10.09 -45.53
CA VAL A 9 -34.02 -9.93 -45.48
C VAL A 9 -33.70 -8.59 -46.16
N PHE A 10 -32.98 -7.71 -45.49
CA PHE A 10 -32.18 -6.67 -46.16
C PHE A 10 -30.78 -6.62 -45.55
N ARG A 11 -29.79 -6.67 -46.43
CA ARG A 11 -28.36 -6.55 -46.16
C ARG A 11 -27.92 -5.09 -46.30
N HIS A 12 -26.83 -4.81 -45.58
CA HIS A 12 -25.77 -3.81 -45.79
C HIS A 12 -26.02 -2.35 -45.42
N GLY A 13 -25.09 -1.88 -44.58
CA GLY A 13 -24.49 -0.56 -44.71
C GLY A 13 -24.84 0.38 -43.55
N GLU A 14 -23.95 0.46 -42.58
CA GLU A 14 -23.36 1.69 -42.02
C GLU A 14 -22.96 1.49 -40.55
N SER A 15 -21.68 1.76 -40.26
CA SER A 15 -21.20 1.85 -38.88
C SER A 15 -21.74 3.12 -38.23
N PRO A 16 -21.96 3.10 -36.92
CA PRO A 16 -21.72 4.28 -36.10
C PRO A 16 -20.50 4.06 -35.21
N GLN A 17 -19.56 4.96 -35.40
CA GLN A 17 -18.45 5.26 -34.53
C GLN A 17 -18.92 5.59 -33.10
N THR A 18 -18.02 5.28 -32.16
CA THR A 18 -17.75 6.05 -30.92
C THR A 18 -18.88 6.23 -29.90
N GLY A 19 -18.73 5.55 -28.78
CA GLY A 19 -19.44 5.83 -27.53
C GLY A 19 -18.66 5.35 -26.31
N ALA A 20 -17.34 5.59 -26.29
CA ALA A 20 -16.54 5.44 -25.07
C ALA A 20 -17.00 6.52 -24.08
N THR A 21 -17.78 6.12 -23.08
CA THR A 21 -18.21 7.02 -22.02
C THR A 21 -17.02 7.26 -21.10
N LEU A 22 -16.31 8.35 -21.39
CA LEU A 22 -15.30 8.96 -20.51
C LEU A 22 -15.96 9.28 -19.17
N TRP A 23 -15.71 8.44 -18.16
CA TRP A 23 -15.94 8.82 -16.77
C TRP A 23 -14.89 9.86 -16.41
N ALA A 24 -15.28 11.13 -16.54
CA ALA A 24 -14.49 12.26 -16.12
C ALA A 24 -14.36 12.23 -14.59
N CYS A 25 -13.22 11.73 -14.10
CA CYS A 25 -12.76 11.93 -12.75
C CYS A 25 -12.41 13.42 -12.58
N ARG A 26 -13.44 14.25 -12.33
CA ARG A 26 -13.29 15.65 -11.94
C ARG A 26 -13.76 15.78 -10.50
N GLU A 27 -12.92 16.43 -9.70
CA GLU A 27 -13.11 16.85 -8.30
C GLU A 27 -12.80 15.80 -7.21
N VAL A 28 -11.55 15.34 -7.16
CA VAL A 28 -10.87 15.05 -5.88
C VAL A 28 -9.49 15.72 -5.90
N VAL A 29 -9.49 17.05 -5.95
CA VAL A 29 -8.31 17.86 -5.67
C VAL A 29 -8.78 19.00 -4.76
N ASN A 30 -8.87 18.72 -3.45
CA ASN A 30 -8.75 19.72 -2.37
C ASN A 30 -8.99 19.09 -0.99
N THR A 31 -8.08 18.24 -0.52
CA THR A 31 -7.97 17.89 0.91
C THR A 31 -6.53 17.54 1.32
N VAL A 32 -5.50 18.15 0.71
CA VAL A 32 -4.10 17.99 1.16
C VAL A 32 -3.69 19.02 2.23
N ASP A 33 -4.58 19.94 2.62
CA ASP A 33 -4.33 20.94 3.67
C ASP A 33 -5.23 20.71 4.88
N ARG A 34 -4.88 19.74 5.74
CA ARG A 34 -5.32 19.70 7.16
C ARG A 34 -4.46 18.76 8.00
N TRP A 35 -3.15 19.00 8.00
CA TRP A 35 -2.24 18.43 9.00
C TRP A 35 -1.75 19.54 9.93
N ALA A 36 -2.27 19.56 11.17
CA ALA A 36 -1.72 20.36 12.26
C ALA A 36 -1.81 19.55 13.56
N PRO A 37 -0.69 19.18 14.21
CA PRO A 37 -0.74 18.61 15.55
C PRO A 37 -0.94 19.73 16.58
N GLY A 38 -1.99 19.59 17.41
CA GLY A 38 -2.26 20.46 18.53
C GLY A 38 -1.43 20.09 19.77
N GLY A 39 -1.02 21.11 20.53
CA GLY A 39 -0.89 21.02 22.00
C GLY A 39 0.49 20.81 22.61
N ALA A 40 1.47 21.70 22.37
CA ALA A 40 2.58 21.89 23.30
C ALA A 40 2.89 23.39 23.47
N ALA A 41 3.24 23.78 24.70
CA ALA A 41 3.37 25.17 25.17
C ALA A 41 4.15 26.09 24.21
N ARG A 42 3.60 27.28 23.97
CA ARG A 42 4.13 28.29 23.03
C ARG A 42 5.55 28.71 23.39
N ARG A 43 6.54 28.30 22.58
CA ARG A 43 7.82 29.00 22.47
C ARG A 43 7.64 30.26 21.60
N PRO A 44 8.38 31.36 21.85
CA PRO A 44 8.31 32.55 21.02
C PRO A 44 8.72 32.22 19.57
N PRO A 45 8.14 32.90 18.57
CA PRO A 45 8.35 32.55 17.17
C PRO A 45 9.80 32.82 16.76
N GLY A 46 10.57 31.74 16.57
CA GLY A 46 11.80 31.78 15.81
C GLY A 46 11.48 31.97 14.33
N THR A 47 12.24 32.82 13.65
CA THR A 47 12.17 33.03 12.20
C THR A 47 12.38 31.70 11.48
N VAL A 48 11.32 31.12 10.91
CA VAL A 48 11.42 29.95 10.05
C VAL A 48 11.90 30.43 8.69
N ASP A 49 13.11 30.06 8.30
CA ASP A 49 13.69 30.45 7.01
C ASP A 49 12.76 30.04 5.85
N PRO A 50 12.37 30.97 4.96
CA PRO A 50 11.46 30.68 3.84
C PRO A 50 12.03 29.64 2.86
N VAL A 51 13.36 29.47 2.83
CA VAL A 51 14.06 28.42 2.06
C VAL A 51 13.71 27.00 2.53
N SER A 52 13.43 26.82 3.83
CA SER A 52 13.10 25.50 4.42
C SER A 52 11.70 24.99 4.04
N LYS A 53 10.76 25.90 3.76
CA LYS A 53 9.39 25.54 3.38
C LYS A 53 9.28 25.07 1.93
N ASN A 54 10.06 25.66 1.01
CA ASN A 54 10.07 25.25 -0.40
C ASN A 54 10.67 23.85 -0.59
N ARG A 55 11.75 23.52 0.14
CA ARG A 55 12.37 22.18 0.09
C ARG A 55 11.46 21.02 0.48
N ARG A 56 10.35 21.26 1.19
CA ARG A 56 9.38 20.20 1.56
C ARG A 56 8.38 19.89 0.45
N ARG A 57 8.29 20.73 -0.59
CA ARG A 57 7.39 20.50 -1.73
C ARG A 57 8.10 19.86 -2.92
N GLU A 58 9.41 20.00 -2.98
CA GLU A 58 10.23 19.38 -4.02
C GLU A 58 10.45 17.90 -3.69
N PRO A 59 10.25 17.00 -4.67
CA PRO A 59 10.56 15.59 -4.48
C PRO A 59 12.08 15.37 -4.31
N PRO A 60 12.50 14.28 -3.64
CA PRO A 60 13.91 13.93 -3.50
C PRO A 60 14.60 13.79 -4.87
N PRO A 61 15.92 14.03 -4.97
CA PRO A 61 16.67 13.69 -6.17
C PRO A 61 16.65 12.17 -6.39
N ASP A 62 16.94 11.74 -7.63
CA ASP A 62 17.09 10.32 -7.93
C ASP A 62 18.20 9.70 -7.06
N PRO A 63 17.92 8.62 -6.32
CA PRO A 63 18.97 7.89 -5.63
C PRO A 63 19.92 7.25 -6.64
N THR A 64 21.14 6.96 -6.20
CA THR A 64 21.99 6.01 -6.94
C THR A 64 21.22 4.70 -7.12
N PRO A 65 21.22 4.09 -8.32
CA PRO A 65 20.48 2.86 -8.55
C PRO A 65 20.86 1.75 -7.56
N LEU A 66 19.88 0.98 -7.13
CA LEU A 66 20.02 -0.19 -6.26
C LEU A 66 19.13 -1.33 -6.78
N PRO A 67 19.61 -2.10 -7.78
CA PRO A 67 18.80 -3.12 -8.44
C PRO A 67 18.35 -4.25 -7.52
N GLY A 68 17.22 -4.86 -7.85
CA GLY A 68 16.68 -6.04 -7.17
C GLY A 68 15.57 -5.72 -6.16
N LEU A 69 15.13 -4.46 -6.07
CA LEU A 69 14.08 -4.06 -5.16
C LEU A 69 12.67 -4.26 -5.75
N ILE A 70 11.72 -4.57 -4.86
CA ILE A 70 10.28 -4.56 -5.10
C ILE A 70 9.68 -3.64 -4.04
N ASP A 71 8.86 -2.68 -4.45
CA ASP A 71 8.12 -1.86 -3.49
C ASP A 71 6.93 -2.66 -2.96
N ALA A 72 7.04 -3.16 -1.73
CA ALA A 72 6.03 -4.04 -1.14
C ALA A 72 4.70 -3.31 -0.85
N HIS A 73 4.67 -1.98 -0.82
CA HIS A 73 3.47 -1.22 -0.51
C HIS A 73 3.56 0.23 -1.02
N THR A 74 2.67 0.62 -1.92
CA THR A 74 2.58 2.00 -2.42
C THR A 74 1.15 2.35 -2.83
N HIS A 75 0.74 3.62 -2.72
CA HIS A 75 -0.56 4.09 -3.19
C HIS A 75 -0.36 4.82 -4.53
N LEU A 76 -0.19 4.07 -5.63
CA LEU A 76 0.14 4.65 -6.95
C LEU A 76 -0.88 5.71 -7.38
N ALA A 77 -2.17 5.52 -7.07
CA ALA A 77 -3.22 6.50 -7.35
C ALA A 77 -2.92 7.86 -6.71
N ALA A 78 -2.49 7.85 -5.45
CA ALA A 78 -2.12 9.02 -4.67
C ALA A 78 -0.75 9.59 -5.10
N CYS A 79 0.13 8.78 -5.68
CA CYS A 79 1.38 9.21 -6.33
C CYS A 79 1.19 9.85 -7.71
N GLY A 80 -0.05 10.04 -8.17
CA GLY A 80 -0.37 10.67 -9.46
C GLY A 80 -0.61 9.68 -10.61
N GLY A 81 -0.70 8.37 -10.33
CA GLY A 81 -1.20 7.39 -11.29
C GLY A 81 -2.70 7.60 -11.52
N ARG A 82 -3.07 8.14 -12.69
CA ARG A 82 -4.47 8.41 -13.05
C ARG A 82 -4.98 7.52 -14.16
N ASP A 83 -4.07 6.98 -14.97
CA ASP A 83 -4.30 6.17 -16.15
C ASP A 83 -3.06 5.32 -16.47
N ALA A 84 -3.13 4.51 -17.53
CA ALA A 84 -2.04 3.63 -17.93
C ALA A 84 -0.73 4.37 -18.27
N GLU A 85 -0.81 5.58 -18.84
CA GLU A 85 0.38 6.35 -19.23
C GLU A 85 1.10 6.90 -18.01
N SER A 86 0.36 7.52 -17.09
CA SER A 86 0.91 8.03 -15.83
C SER A 86 1.43 6.91 -14.92
N VAL A 87 0.75 5.76 -14.83
CA VAL A 87 1.27 4.59 -14.10
C VAL A 87 2.58 4.10 -14.72
N ARG A 88 2.65 3.94 -16.05
CA ARG A 88 3.88 3.53 -16.74
C ARG A 88 5.02 4.51 -16.48
N ALA A 89 4.76 5.82 -16.49
CA ALA A 89 5.77 6.83 -16.22
C ALA A 89 6.35 6.72 -14.80
N ILE A 90 5.51 6.42 -13.80
CA ILE A 90 5.97 6.18 -12.41
C ILE A 90 6.89 4.96 -12.36
N LEU A 91 6.52 3.87 -13.02
CA LEU A 91 7.32 2.65 -13.01
C LEU A 91 8.61 2.76 -13.82
N ASP A 92 8.59 3.47 -14.95
CA ASP A 92 9.79 3.75 -15.73
C ASP A 92 10.80 4.58 -14.92
N HIS A 93 10.32 5.46 -14.03
CA HIS A 93 11.17 6.19 -13.11
C HIS A 93 11.72 5.30 -11.99
N ALA A 94 10.86 4.47 -11.39
CA ALA A 94 11.25 3.51 -10.34
C ALA A 94 12.29 2.48 -10.85
N GLU A 95 12.13 1.97 -12.07
CA GLU A 95 13.00 0.97 -12.66
C GLU A 95 14.41 1.51 -12.93
N LYS A 96 14.55 2.79 -13.34
CA LYS A 96 15.85 3.45 -13.54
C LYS A 96 16.73 3.43 -12.29
N VAL A 97 16.12 3.37 -11.12
CA VAL A 97 16.82 3.34 -9.82
C VAL A 97 16.81 1.96 -9.17
N GLY A 98 16.35 0.93 -9.87
CA GLY A 98 16.46 -0.47 -9.46
C GLY A 98 15.22 -1.07 -8.78
N VAL A 99 14.09 -0.34 -8.77
CA VAL A 99 12.80 -0.83 -8.26
C VAL A 99 12.01 -1.42 -9.44
N GLY A 100 12.01 -2.74 -9.55
CA GLY A 100 11.52 -3.43 -10.76
C GLY A 100 10.03 -3.73 -10.78
N GLU A 101 9.42 -3.88 -9.61
CA GLU A 101 7.99 -4.21 -9.44
C GLU A 101 7.44 -3.50 -8.20
N VAL A 102 6.13 -3.29 -8.15
CA VAL A 102 5.43 -2.66 -7.02
C VAL A 102 4.13 -3.40 -6.69
N VAL A 103 3.72 -3.36 -5.43
CA VAL A 103 2.37 -3.73 -5.00
C VAL A 103 1.61 -2.45 -4.67
N THR A 104 0.67 -2.08 -5.53
CA THR A 104 -0.23 -0.94 -5.26
C THR A 104 -1.42 -1.38 -4.43
N VAL A 105 -1.83 -0.55 -3.49
CA VAL A 105 -2.83 -0.93 -2.49
C VAL A 105 -4.08 -0.06 -2.58
N ALA A 106 -5.18 -0.57 -2.03
CA ALA A 106 -6.45 0.12 -1.94
C ALA A 106 -6.80 0.48 -0.50
N ASP A 107 -7.38 1.67 -0.32
CA ASP A 107 -7.94 2.11 0.96
C ASP A 107 -9.46 1.84 1.04
N ASP A 108 -10.14 2.01 -0.10
CA ASP A 108 -11.60 1.84 -0.25
C ASP A 108 -11.98 1.08 -1.55
N MET A 109 -13.27 0.94 -1.84
CA MET A 109 -13.74 0.24 -3.06
C MET A 109 -13.45 0.99 -4.38
N ILE A 110 -13.28 2.31 -4.36
CA ILE A 110 -12.88 3.07 -5.54
C ILE A 110 -11.43 2.72 -5.85
N ASP A 111 -10.58 2.77 -4.84
CA ASP A 111 -9.16 2.42 -4.96
C ASP A 111 -8.96 0.93 -5.26
N ALA A 112 -9.81 0.03 -4.74
CA ALA A 112 -9.74 -1.41 -5.04
C ALA A 112 -9.94 -1.70 -6.52
N ARG A 113 -10.96 -1.10 -7.14
CA ARG A 113 -11.20 -1.21 -8.59
C ARG A 113 -10.04 -0.60 -9.37
N TRP A 114 -9.54 0.56 -8.94
CA TRP A 114 -8.43 1.24 -9.58
C TRP A 114 -7.13 0.41 -9.51
N ALA A 115 -6.82 -0.18 -8.35
CA ALA A 115 -5.62 -0.99 -8.14
C ALA A 115 -5.62 -2.21 -9.06
N VAL A 116 -6.76 -2.88 -9.21
CA VAL A 116 -6.91 -3.99 -10.17
C VAL A 116 -6.67 -3.52 -11.60
N ALA A 117 -7.26 -2.41 -12.02
CA ALA A 117 -7.04 -1.86 -13.35
C ALA A 117 -5.57 -1.47 -13.59
N ALA A 118 -4.92 -0.83 -12.62
CA ALA A 118 -3.50 -0.48 -12.68
C ALA A 118 -2.60 -1.72 -12.84
N ALA A 119 -2.97 -2.82 -12.18
CA ALA A 119 -2.26 -4.10 -12.29
C ALA A 119 -2.41 -4.81 -13.65
N GLU A 120 -3.39 -4.38 -14.47
CA GLU A 120 -3.56 -4.80 -15.87
C GLU A 120 -2.86 -3.87 -16.86
N TRP A 121 -2.60 -2.60 -16.49
CA TRP A 121 -1.99 -1.62 -17.39
C TRP A 121 -0.48 -1.82 -17.59
N ASP A 122 0.20 -2.39 -16.60
CA ASP A 122 1.64 -2.64 -16.64
C ASP A 122 2.02 -3.90 -15.84
N ASP A 123 2.80 -4.79 -16.46
CA ASP A 123 3.22 -6.06 -15.87
C ASP A 123 4.06 -5.90 -14.59
N ARG A 124 4.59 -4.69 -14.31
CA ARG A 124 5.35 -4.37 -13.09
C ARG A 124 4.46 -4.08 -11.88
N VAL A 125 3.14 -3.92 -12.05
CA VAL A 125 2.20 -3.58 -10.97
C VAL A 125 1.38 -4.78 -10.52
N TYR A 126 1.45 -5.14 -9.25
CA TYR A 126 0.48 -6.03 -8.62
C TYR A 126 -0.44 -5.23 -7.70
N ALA A 127 -1.61 -5.78 -7.37
CA ALA A 127 -2.58 -5.13 -6.52
C ALA A 127 -2.74 -5.86 -5.18
N ALA A 128 -3.01 -5.11 -4.11
CA ALA A 128 -3.63 -5.61 -2.90
C ALA A 128 -4.99 -4.92 -2.74
N VAL A 129 -6.03 -5.67 -2.37
CA VAL A 129 -7.37 -5.12 -2.17
C VAL A 129 -7.94 -5.51 -0.81
N ALA A 130 -8.48 -4.53 -0.09
CA ALA A 130 -9.31 -4.65 1.10
C ALA A 130 -9.97 -3.29 1.37
N LEU A 131 -10.65 -3.16 2.50
CA LEU A 131 -10.99 -1.88 3.09
C LEU A 131 -10.04 -1.58 4.25
N HIS A 132 -9.38 -0.43 4.19
CA HIS A 132 -8.55 0.11 5.27
C HIS A 132 -9.40 0.28 6.54
N PRO A 133 -8.85 0.13 7.77
CA PRO A 133 -9.61 0.25 9.01
C PRO A 133 -10.49 1.50 9.11
N THR A 134 -10.03 2.63 8.58
CA THR A 134 -10.82 3.88 8.57
C THR A 134 -12.11 3.77 7.75
N HIS A 135 -12.14 2.87 6.76
CA HIS A 135 -13.25 2.60 5.84
C HIS A 135 -14.05 1.34 6.21
N ALA A 136 -13.89 0.80 7.42
CA ALA A 136 -14.57 -0.44 7.81
C ALA A 136 -16.12 -0.35 7.80
N ASP A 137 -16.70 0.85 7.91
CA ASP A 137 -18.15 1.03 7.75
C ASP A 137 -18.65 0.75 6.32
N ASP A 138 -17.77 0.80 5.32
CA ASP A 138 -18.11 0.59 3.92
C ASP A 138 -18.31 -0.90 3.58
N LEU A 139 -17.99 -1.83 4.49
CA LEU A 139 -18.23 -3.26 4.28
C LEU A 139 -19.72 -3.61 4.44
N THR A 140 -20.35 -3.97 3.34
CA THR A 140 -21.75 -4.40 3.23
C THR A 140 -21.80 -5.74 2.49
N GLU A 141 -22.98 -6.36 2.36
CA GLU A 141 -23.11 -7.57 1.53
C GLU A 141 -22.69 -7.31 0.07
N VAL A 142 -23.01 -6.13 -0.46
CA VAL A 142 -22.70 -5.77 -1.86
C VAL A 142 -21.20 -5.54 -2.05
N THR A 143 -20.60 -4.70 -1.19
CA THR A 143 -19.17 -4.40 -1.30
C THR A 143 -18.31 -5.59 -0.90
N GLY A 144 -18.75 -6.43 0.03
CA GLY A 144 -18.09 -7.69 0.37
C GLY A 144 -18.06 -8.69 -0.80
N ALA A 145 -19.18 -8.87 -1.50
CA ALA A 145 -19.25 -9.73 -2.68
C ALA A 145 -18.36 -9.21 -3.83
N GLU A 146 -18.33 -7.91 -4.06
CA GLU A 146 -17.44 -7.30 -5.06
C GLU A 146 -15.96 -7.44 -4.66
N LEU A 147 -15.64 -7.23 -3.38
CA LEU A 147 -14.28 -7.37 -2.89
C LEU A 147 -13.79 -8.82 -2.99
N GLU A 148 -14.66 -9.81 -2.78
CA GLU A 148 -14.37 -11.23 -3.05
C GLU A 148 -14.00 -11.48 -4.51
N GLU A 149 -14.75 -10.89 -5.46
CA GLU A 149 -14.47 -11.00 -6.89
C GLU A 149 -13.12 -10.36 -7.26
N LEU A 150 -12.87 -9.14 -6.79
CA LEU A 150 -11.59 -8.45 -7.00
C LEU A 150 -10.44 -9.24 -6.37
N ALA A 151 -10.61 -9.72 -5.14
CA ALA A 151 -9.62 -10.51 -4.43
C ALA A 151 -9.31 -11.85 -5.12
N ALA A 152 -10.16 -12.37 -6.00
CA ALA A 152 -9.88 -13.55 -6.80
C ALA A 152 -9.00 -13.27 -8.03
N HIS A 153 -8.87 -12.01 -8.46
CA HIS A 153 -8.13 -11.64 -9.67
C HIS A 153 -6.65 -12.10 -9.63
N PRO A 154 -6.07 -12.65 -10.72
CA PRO A 154 -4.70 -13.21 -10.70
C PRO A 154 -3.60 -12.20 -10.39
N ARG A 155 -3.82 -10.92 -10.71
CA ARG A 155 -2.87 -9.82 -10.42
C ARG A 155 -3.07 -9.19 -9.04
N VAL A 156 -4.11 -9.59 -8.31
CA VAL A 156 -4.27 -9.26 -6.90
C VAL A 156 -3.49 -10.28 -6.08
N VAL A 157 -2.50 -9.84 -5.32
CA VAL A 157 -1.51 -10.71 -4.66
C VAL A 157 -1.62 -10.70 -3.14
N ALA A 158 -2.50 -9.88 -2.57
CA ALA A 158 -2.80 -9.87 -1.15
C ALA A 158 -4.23 -9.35 -0.89
N VAL A 159 -4.79 -9.75 0.24
CA VAL A 159 -5.93 -9.07 0.85
C VAL A 159 -5.37 -8.00 1.79
N GLY A 160 -5.54 -6.75 1.43
CA GLY A 160 -5.03 -5.59 2.16
C GLY A 160 -5.12 -4.31 1.33
N GLU A 161 -5.02 -3.13 1.93
CA GLU A 161 -4.62 -2.94 3.33
C GLU A 161 -5.81 -3.06 4.30
N THR A 162 -5.66 -3.85 5.37
CA THR A 162 -6.69 -4.03 6.39
C THR A 162 -6.07 -4.10 7.78
N GLY A 163 -6.84 -3.97 8.86
CA GLY A 163 -6.28 -4.09 10.21
C GLY A 163 -6.97 -3.14 11.17
N LEU A 164 -6.20 -2.48 12.03
CA LEU A 164 -6.72 -1.59 13.08
C LEU A 164 -5.94 -0.26 13.11
N ASP A 165 -6.68 0.85 13.13
CA ASP A 165 -6.15 2.21 13.33
C ASP A 165 -6.94 2.89 14.46
N TYR A 166 -6.31 3.05 15.63
CA TYR A 166 -6.91 3.71 16.80
C TYR A 166 -6.56 5.20 16.91
N TYR A 167 -5.82 5.74 15.94
CA TYR A 167 -5.44 7.14 15.90
C TYR A 167 -6.56 8.04 15.39
N TRP A 168 -7.31 7.60 14.36
CA TRP A 168 -8.36 8.39 13.70
C TRP A 168 -9.75 8.40 14.34
N PRO A 169 -10.22 7.35 15.06
CA PRO A 169 -11.50 7.39 15.75
C PRO A 169 -11.61 8.64 16.66
N GLY A 170 -12.74 9.34 16.55
CA GLY A 170 -12.97 10.62 17.24
C GLY A 170 -12.23 11.85 16.68
N LYS A 171 -11.34 11.69 15.68
CA LYS A 171 -10.67 12.78 14.95
C LYS A 171 -11.20 12.97 13.54
N SER A 172 -11.78 11.93 12.96
CA SER A 172 -12.49 11.96 11.69
C SER A 172 -13.92 11.49 11.91
N GLU A 173 -14.89 12.23 11.36
CA GLU A 173 -16.32 11.88 11.43
C GLU A 173 -16.68 10.66 10.58
N THR A 174 -15.82 10.30 9.62
CA THR A 174 -16.04 9.18 8.69
C THR A 174 -15.20 7.94 9.03
N CYS A 175 -14.42 7.98 10.12
CA CYS A 175 -13.61 6.83 10.52
C CYS A 175 -14.48 5.84 11.31
N ALA A 176 -14.44 4.57 10.90
CA ALA A 176 -15.11 3.51 11.65
C ALA A 176 -14.56 3.38 13.08
N GLU A 177 -15.46 3.08 14.01
CA GLU A 177 -15.14 2.86 15.42
C GLU A 177 -14.34 1.55 15.64
N PRO A 178 -13.50 1.47 16.68
CA PRO A 178 -12.62 0.32 16.93
C PRO A 178 -13.31 -1.05 16.89
N ALA A 179 -14.54 -1.16 17.39
CA ALA A 179 -15.29 -2.42 17.37
C ALA A 179 -15.60 -2.86 15.93
N ARG A 180 -16.02 -1.93 15.08
CA ARG A 180 -16.30 -2.21 13.67
C ARG A 180 -15.04 -2.57 12.90
N GLN A 181 -13.92 -1.90 13.19
CA GLN A 181 -12.64 -2.24 12.58
C GLN A 181 -12.25 -3.70 12.88
N LYS A 182 -12.46 -4.18 14.11
CA LYS A 182 -12.20 -5.60 14.47
C LYS A 182 -13.08 -6.57 13.70
N ASP A 183 -14.37 -6.29 13.57
CA ASP A 183 -15.30 -7.15 12.83
C ASP A 183 -14.90 -7.27 11.35
N VAL A 184 -14.53 -6.15 10.73
CA VAL A 184 -14.10 -6.12 9.33
C VAL A 184 -12.72 -6.73 9.14
N PHE A 185 -11.80 -6.52 10.09
CA PHE A 185 -10.50 -7.17 10.06
C PHE A 185 -10.64 -8.70 10.15
N ALA A 186 -11.51 -9.21 11.03
CA ALA A 186 -11.83 -10.64 11.10
C ALA A 186 -12.42 -11.16 9.78
N TRP A 187 -13.32 -10.39 9.15
CA TRP A 187 -13.88 -10.74 7.84
C TRP A 187 -12.80 -10.82 6.75
N HIS A 188 -11.84 -9.88 6.72
CA HIS A 188 -10.74 -9.92 5.76
C HIS A 188 -9.72 -11.03 6.04
N ILE A 189 -9.49 -11.39 7.31
CA ILE A 189 -8.70 -12.58 7.67
C ILE A 189 -9.36 -13.83 7.07
N ASP A 190 -10.68 -13.96 7.20
CA ASP A 190 -11.41 -15.06 6.57
C ASP A 190 -11.31 -14.99 5.04
N LEU A 191 -11.47 -13.82 4.43
CA LEU A 191 -11.32 -13.64 2.98
C LEU A 191 -9.95 -14.13 2.50
N ALA A 192 -8.86 -13.67 3.13
CA ALA A 192 -7.49 -14.06 2.80
C ALA A 192 -7.30 -15.59 2.83
N LYS A 193 -7.89 -16.26 3.83
CA LYS A 193 -7.90 -17.73 3.91
C LYS A 193 -8.71 -18.35 2.77
N ARG A 194 -9.91 -17.85 2.47
CA ARG A 194 -10.78 -18.37 1.39
C ARG A 194 -10.12 -18.27 0.01
N VAL A 195 -9.47 -17.14 -0.29
CA VAL A 195 -8.77 -16.94 -1.58
C VAL A 195 -7.34 -17.48 -1.59
N GLY A 196 -6.82 -17.93 -0.44
CA GLY A 196 -5.48 -18.48 -0.30
C GLY A 196 -4.36 -17.46 -0.54
N LYS A 197 -4.60 -16.17 -0.23
CA LYS A 197 -3.65 -15.07 -0.46
C LYS A 197 -3.08 -14.53 0.86
N PRO A 198 -1.88 -13.92 0.82
CA PRO A 198 -1.33 -13.17 1.95
C PRO A 198 -2.31 -12.13 2.49
N LEU A 199 -2.24 -11.91 3.80
CA LEU A 199 -2.93 -10.81 4.49
C LEU A 199 -1.93 -9.69 4.76
N MET A 200 -2.21 -8.49 4.28
CA MET A 200 -1.37 -7.31 4.45
C MET A 200 -2.05 -6.31 5.38
N ILE A 201 -1.34 -5.99 6.46
CA ILE A 201 -1.94 -5.45 7.67
C ILE A 201 -1.48 -4.00 7.93
N HIS A 202 -2.46 -3.10 8.02
CA HIS A 202 -2.38 -1.82 8.73
C HIS A 202 -2.40 -2.03 10.23
N ASN A 203 -1.51 -1.38 10.96
CA ASN A 203 -1.59 -1.34 12.40
C ASN A 203 -1.10 -0.01 12.94
N ARG A 204 -1.97 0.68 13.68
CA ARG A 204 -1.63 1.94 14.31
C ARG A 204 -2.27 2.06 15.69
N GLU A 205 -1.41 2.13 16.70
CA GLU A 205 -1.79 2.26 18.12
C GLU A 205 -2.72 1.12 18.60
N ALA A 206 -2.65 -0.06 17.96
CA ALA A 206 -3.58 -1.18 18.17
C ALA A 206 -2.89 -2.56 18.29
N ASP A 207 -1.58 -2.61 18.59
CA ASP A 207 -0.75 -3.83 18.55
C ASP A 207 -1.35 -5.03 19.28
N ALA A 208 -1.87 -4.81 20.50
CA ALA A 208 -2.39 -5.89 21.34
C ALA A 208 -3.67 -6.48 20.73
N ASP A 209 -4.65 -5.62 20.47
CA ASP A 209 -5.96 -6.00 19.94
C ASP A 209 -5.83 -6.65 18.55
N LEU A 210 -4.93 -6.14 17.72
CA LEU A 210 -4.66 -6.70 16.40
C LEU A 210 -4.13 -8.13 16.47
N LEU A 211 -3.17 -8.38 17.36
CA LEU A 211 -2.60 -9.70 17.56
C LEU A 211 -3.60 -10.66 18.23
N ASP A 212 -4.51 -10.15 19.06
CA ASP A 212 -5.57 -10.93 19.68
C ASP A 212 -6.63 -11.36 18.64
N VAL A 213 -7.02 -10.47 17.72
CA VAL A 213 -7.92 -10.82 16.60
C VAL A 213 -7.27 -11.88 15.69
N LEU A 214 -6.00 -11.70 15.30
CA LEU A 214 -5.28 -12.71 14.50
C LEU A 214 -5.21 -14.07 15.20
N ALA A 215 -5.04 -14.09 16.52
CA ALA A 215 -5.00 -15.32 17.30
C ALA A 215 -6.39 -15.99 17.40
N ALA A 216 -7.46 -15.19 17.54
CA ALA A 216 -8.83 -15.69 17.62
C ALA A 216 -9.32 -16.27 16.28
N GLU A 217 -9.05 -15.58 15.18
CA GLU A 217 -9.52 -15.96 13.84
C GLU A 217 -8.62 -17.01 13.16
N GLY A 218 -7.38 -17.15 13.64
CA GLY A 218 -6.32 -17.91 12.98
C GLY A 218 -5.82 -17.18 11.73
N SER A 219 -4.53 -16.84 11.73
CA SER A 219 -3.91 -16.15 10.60
C SER A 219 -3.85 -17.03 9.35
N PRO A 220 -3.90 -16.44 8.14
CA PRO A 220 -3.51 -17.14 6.92
C PRO A 220 -2.01 -17.51 6.96
N GLU A 221 -1.59 -18.31 5.99
CA GLU A 221 -0.21 -18.81 5.91
C GLU A 221 0.84 -17.69 5.85
N THR A 222 0.55 -16.62 5.11
CA THR A 222 1.42 -15.45 5.00
C THR A 222 0.72 -14.22 5.56
N VAL A 223 1.37 -13.57 6.53
CA VAL A 223 0.95 -12.28 7.09
C VAL A 223 2.08 -11.28 6.90
N ILE A 224 1.73 -10.09 6.43
CA ILE A 224 2.64 -8.97 6.19
C ILE A 224 2.19 -7.82 7.07
N MET A 225 3.01 -7.44 8.05
CA MET A 225 2.83 -6.20 8.78
C MET A 225 3.42 -5.07 7.95
N HIS A 226 2.58 -4.40 7.17
CA HIS A 226 2.98 -3.22 6.41
C HIS A 226 3.38 -2.10 7.40
N CYS A 227 4.24 -1.20 6.95
CA CYS A 227 4.71 -0.02 7.67
C CYS A 227 4.92 -0.28 9.16
N PHE A 228 5.67 -1.34 9.46
CA PHE A 228 5.84 -1.81 10.83
C PHE A 228 6.35 -0.67 11.69
N SER A 229 5.60 -0.35 12.76
CA SER A 229 5.85 0.80 13.62
C SER A 229 5.95 0.44 15.11
N GLY A 230 5.88 -0.86 15.42
CA GLY A 230 5.98 -1.39 16.78
C GLY A 230 7.40 -1.41 17.34
N ASP A 231 7.50 -1.68 18.65
CA ASP A 231 8.78 -1.85 19.33
C ASP A 231 9.37 -3.26 19.15
N ARG A 232 10.52 -3.53 19.79
CA ARG A 232 11.17 -4.84 19.76
C ARG A 232 10.29 -5.97 20.32
N ASN A 233 9.42 -5.70 21.28
CA ASN A 233 8.55 -6.71 21.89
C ASN A 233 7.45 -7.12 20.91
N VAL A 234 6.82 -6.15 20.25
CA VAL A 234 5.83 -6.40 19.19
C VAL A 234 6.50 -7.14 18.03
N ALA A 235 7.68 -6.70 17.58
CA ALA A 235 8.42 -7.37 16.53
C ALA A 235 8.70 -8.85 16.87
N ARG A 236 9.13 -9.15 18.09
CA ARG A 236 9.36 -10.54 18.52
C ARG A 236 8.08 -11.37 18.51
N ARG A 237 6.94 -10.82 18.95
CA ARG A 237 5.64 -11.51 18.86
C ARG A 237 5.26 -11.83 17.42
N CYS A 238 5.54 -10.93 16.47
CA CYS A 238 5.30 -11.17 15.04
C CYS A 238 6.25 -12.21 14.46
N ILE A 239 7.54 -12.15 14.81
CA ILE A 239 8.57 -13.12 14.37
C ILE A 239 8.24 -14.53 14.87
N ASP A 240 7.84 -14.67 16.14
CA ASP A 240 7.46 -15.96 16.73
C ASP A 240 6.27 -16.60 16.00
N ARG A 241 5.47 -15.79 15.28
CA ARG A 241 4.34 -16.23 14.44
C ARG A 241 4.71 -16.40 12.97
N GLY A 242 5.96 -16.14 12.59
CA GLY A 242 6.45 -16.25 11.21
C GLY A 242 6.00 -15.12 10.29
N TYR A 243 5.56 -13.98 10.82
CA TYR A 243 5.07 -12.86 10.01
C TYR A 243 6.20 -12.10 9.34
N TYR A 244 5.94 -11.55 8.15
CA TYR A 244 6.81 -10.58 7.51
C TYR A 244 6.64 -9.20 8.15
N LEU A 245 7.75 -8.50 8.35
CA LEU A 245 7.75 -7.10 8.81
C LEU A 245 8.31 -6.22 7.69
N SER A 246 7.47 -5.32 7.19
CA SER A 246 7.83 -4.36 6.14
C SER A 246 8.20 -3.01 6.74
N PHE A 247 9.30 -2.43 6.28
CA PHE A 247 9.82 -1.16 6.79
C PHE A 247 9.71 -0.06 5.73
N ALA A 248 8.94 0.97 6.04
CA ALA A 248 8.90 2.21 5.28
C ALA A 248 10.05 3.16 5.67
N GLY A 249 10.12 4.34 5.06
CA GLY A 249 11.18 5.32 5.31
C GLY A 249 11.31 5.77 6.77
N THR A 250 10.28 5.57 7.60
CA THR A 250 10.27 5.83 9.05
C THR A 250 11.39 5.12 9.81
N VAL A 251 11.82 3.93 9.37
CA VAL A 251 12.94 3.18 10.00
C VAL A 251 14.24 3.97 10.01
N THR A 252 14.41 4.88 9.03
CA THR A 252 15.61 5.71 8.88
C THR A 252 15.57 7.00 9.70
N PHE A 253 14.46 7.29 10.38
CA PHE A 253 14.32 8.53 11.13
C PHE A 253 15.17 8.50 12.40
N THR A 254 15.89 9.59 12.64
CA THR A 254 16.81 9.70 13.79
C THR A 254 16.13 9.62 15.16
N ASN A 255 14.81 9.82 15.21
CA ASN A 255 14.00 9.70 16.43
C ASN A 255 13.25 8.36 16.54
N ALA A 256 13.43 7.42 15.60
CA ALA A 256 12.75 6.13 15.56
C ALA A 256 13.67 4.99 16.06
N SER A 257 14.38 5.21 17.19
CA SER A 257 15.36 4.26 17.72
C SER A 257 14.78 2.87 18.01
N GLU A 258 13.57 2.80 18.56
CA GLU A 258 12.94 1.51 18.86
C GLU A 258 12.61 0.72 17.58
N LEU A 259 12.18 1.43 16.53
CA LEU A 259 11.90 0.82 15.23
C LEU A 259 13.20 0.33 14.56
N ALA A 260 14.28 1.11 14.63
CA ALA A 260 15.59 0.70 14.17
C ALA A 260 16.08 -0.55 14.94
N GLU A 261 15.91 -0.59 16.27
CA GLU A 261 16.27 -1.74 17.09
C GLU A 261 15.38 -2.97 16.85
N ALA A 262 14.11 -2.79 16.49
CA ALA A 262 13.22 -3.85 16.05
C ALA A 262 13.66 -4.41 14.70
N SER A 263 14.04 -3.55 13.76
CA SER A 263 14.49 -3.96 12.43
C SER A 263 15.70 -4.89 12.46
N LYS A 264 16.57 -4.79 13.48
CA LYS A 264 17.77 -5.64 13.64
C LYS A 264 17.47 -7.07 14.06
N ILE A 265 16.36 -7.31 14.75
CA ILE A 265 16.01 -8.65 15.25
C ILE A 265 15.18 -9.47 14.26
N VAL A 266 14.66 -8.84 13.21
CA VAL A 266 13.89 -9.51 12.18
C VAL A 266 14.79 -10.47 11.41
N PRO A 267 14.39 -11.76 11.26
CA PRO A 267 15.09 -12.70 10.40
C PRO A 267 15.23 -12.18 8.98
N ASP A 268 16.36 -12.52 8.39
CA ASP A 268 16.75 -12.12 7.05
C ASP A 268 15.71 -12.51 5.98
N ASP A 269 14.97 -13.61 6.16
CA ASP A 269 13.94 -14.11 5.25
C ASP A 269 12.52 -13.62 5.57
N LYS A 270 12.38 -12.70 6.53
CA LYS A 270 11.09 -12.14 7.00
C LYS A 270 11.04 -10.61 6.98
N ILE A 271 12.05 -9.98 6.39
CA ILE A 271 12.14 -8.52 6.26
C ILE A 271 11.74 -8.07 4.86
N LEU A 272 10.92 -7.03 4.79
CA LEU A 272 10.52 -6.35 3.55
C LEU A 272 10.84 -4.84 3.65
N VAL A 273 10.83 -4.17 2.51
CA VAL A 273 10.87 -2.70 2.43
C VAL A 273 9.75 -2.20 1.54
N GLU A 274 9.30 -1.00 1.84
CA GLU A 274 8.25 -0.33 1.09
C GLU A 274 8.45 1.19 1.12
N THR A 275 7.72 1.89 0.25
CA THR A 275 7.67 3.34 0.31
C THR A 275 6.54 3.86 1.19
N ASP A 276 5.39 3.18 1.18
CA ASP A 276 4.12 3.76 1.65
C ASP A 276 3.82 5.11 0.97
N ALA A 277 4.27 5.25 -0.28
CA ALA A 277 4.17 6.50 -1.00
C ALA A 277 2.69 6.84 -1.27
N PRO A 278 2.29 8.13 -1.18
CA PRO A 278 3.14 9.33 -1.19
C PRO A 278 3.65 9.78 0.20
N PHE A 279 3.47 8.97 1.24
CA PHE A 279 3.83 9.29 2.62
C PHE A 279 5.26 8.86 2.97
N LEU A 280 5.73 9.21 4.17
CA LEU A 280 6.87 8.59 4.85
C LEU A 280 8.24 8.56 4.14
N THR A 281 8.56 9.55 3.31
CA THR A 281 9.88 9.67 2.67
C THR A 281 11.05 9.56 3.67
N ALA A 282 11.99 8.66 3.37
CA ALA A 282 13.14 8.34 4.22
C ALA A 282 14.03 9.56 4.53
N HIS A 283 14.82 9.47 5.61
CA HIS A 283 15.88 10.42 5.92
C HIS A 283 16.93 10.46 4.77
N PRO A 284 17.45 11.64 4.37
CA PRO A 284 17.26 12.97 4.96
C PRO A 284 16.06 13.77 4.42
N TYR A 285 15.19 13.16 3.63
CA TYR A 285 14.11 13.83 2.89
C TYR A 285 12.75 13.81 3.60
N ARG A 286 12.74 13.61 4.92
CA ARG A 286 11.52 13.55 5.72
C ARG A 286 10.60 14.76 5.45
N GLY A 287 9.37 14.49 5.03
CA GLY A 287 8.35 15.48 4.73
C GLY A 287 8.37 16.04 3.31
N GLN A 288 9.23 15.52 2.42
CA GLN A 288 9.12 15.68 0.96
C GLN A 288 8.15 14.66 0.36
N PRO A 289 7.63 14.87 -0.86
CA PRO A 289 6.82 13.88 -1.58
C PRO A 289 7.56 12.53 -1.74
N ASN A 290 6.82 11.43 -1.60
CA ASN A 290 7.33 10.08 -1.83
C ASN A 290 6.73 9.46 -3.11
N GLN A 291 7.44 8.50 -3.69
CA GLN A 291 7.02 7.67 -4.84
C GLN A 291 7.95 6.43 -4.91
N PRO A 292 7.58 5.32 -5.59
CA PRO A 292 8.41 4.10 -5.62
C PRO A 292 9.91 4.29 -5.92
N TYR A 293 10.31 5.28 -6.74
CA TYR A 293 11.72 5.57 -7.01
C TYR A 293 12.52 5.96 -5.75
N CYS A 294 11.88 6.34 -4.65
CA CYS A 294 12.52 6.68 -3.38
C CYS A 294 12.88 5.46 -2.52
N LEU A 295 12.37 4.26 -2.82
CA LEU A 295 12.62 3.03 -2.07
C LEU A 295 14.12 2.74 -1.81
N PRO A 296 15.05 3.01 -2.75
CA PRO A 296 16.48 2.82 -2.51
C PRO A 296 17.06 3.66 -1.35
N PHE A 297 16.40 4.74 -0.92
CA PHE A 297 16.79 5.46 0.30
C PHE A 297 16.45 4.65 1.56
N THR A 298 15.23 4.09 1.63
CA THR A 298 14.80 3.21 2.73
C THR A 298 15.70 1.97 2.82
N ALA A 299 15.94 1.29 1.70
CA ALA A 299 16.76 0.08 1.67
C ALA A 299 18.20 0.32 2.16
N ARG A 300 18.80 1.46 1.78
CA ARG A 300 20.15 1.83 2.26
C ARG A 300 20.17 2.17 3.73
N GLY A 301 19.21 2.97 4.20
CA GLY A 301 19.12 3.28 5.64
C GLY A 301 18.93 2.00 6.47
N LEU A 302 18.13 1.05 6.00
CA LEU A 302 17.98 -0.25 6.64
C LEU A 302 19.28 -1.08 6.63
N ALA A 303 20.02 -1.09 5.50
CA ALA A 303 21.31 -1.76 5.39
C ALA A 303 22.34 -1.19 6.37
N GLU A 304 22.40 0.13 6.51
CA GLU A 304 23.26 0.83 7.47
C GLU A 304 22.90 0.46 8.91
N ILE A 305 21.61 0.45 9.25
CA ILE A 305 21.11 0.06 10.58
C ILE A 305 21.49 -1.39 10.92
N ARG A 306 21.39 -2.30 9.94
CA ARG A 306 21.70 -3.73 10.11
C ARG A 306 23.19 -4.05 9.97
N GLY A 307 24.02 -3.11 9.51
CA GLY A 307 25.45 -3.30 9.32
C GLY A 307 25.79 -4.27 8.18
N VAL A 308 24.99 -4.28 7.12
CA VAL A 308 25.15 -5.17 5.95
C VAL A 308 25.35 -4.37 4.66
N ASP A 309 25.85 -5.02 3.61
CA ASP A 309 25.98 -4.41 2.29
C ASP A 309 24.61 -4.16 1.65
N ALA A 310 24.41 -2.95 1.13
CA ALA A 310 23.12 -2.53 0.60
C ALA A 310 22.72 -3.28 -0.68
N ALA A 311 23.67 -3.64 -1.55
CA ALA A 311 23.37 -4.37 -2.78
C ALA A 311 22.95 -5.81 -2.48
N THR A 312 23.63 -6.45 -1.52
CA THR A 312 23.27 -7.78 -1.01
C THR A 312 21.88 -7.77 -0.37
N LEU A 313 21.61 -6.79 0.51
CA LEU A 313 20.30 -6.66 1.14
C LEU A 313 19.19 -6.37 0.12
N ALA A 314 19.44 -5.56 -0.90
CA ALA A 314 18.44 -5.23 -1.92
C ALA A 314 17.95 -6.48 -2.68
N VAL A 315 18.86 -7.36 -3.10
CA VAL A 315 18.51 -8.62 -3.77
C VAL A 315 17.66 -9.50 -2.84
N GLN A 316 18.06 -9.60 -1.57
CA GLN A 316 17.34 -10.39 -0.57
C GLN A 316 15.95 -9.82 -0.27
N LEU A 317 15.81 -8.50 -0.16
CA LEU A 317 14.52 -7.82 0.04
C LEU A 317 13.55 -8.10 -1.13
N GLY A 318 14.03 -8.03 -2.38
CA GLY A 318 13.22 -8.38 -3.54
C GLY A 318 12.82 -9.87 -3.58
N GLN A 319 13.73 -10.76 -3.19
CA GLN A 319 13.43 -12.20 -3.06
C GLN A 319 12.37 -12.46 -1.98
N ASN A 320 12.48 -11.79 -0.84
CA ASN A 320 11.51 -11.88 0.24
C ASN A 320 10.14 -11.37 -0.19
N ALA A 321 10.07 -10.21 -0.85
CA ALA A 321 8.81 -9.67 -1.37
C ALA A 321 8.17 -10.63 -2.39
N ARG A 322 8.98 -11.16 -3.31
CA ARG A 322 8.51 -12.17 -4.27
C ARG A 322 7.95 -13.41 -3.57
N ALA A 323 8.63 -13.91 -2.53
CA ALA A 323 8.17 -15.06 -1.76
C ALA A 323 6.89 -14.75 -0.96
N ALA A 324 6.84 -13.61 -0.27
CA ALA A 324 5.71 -13.19 0.55
C ALA A 324 4.43 -13.05 -0.30
N TYR A 325 4.50 -12.35 -1.42
CA TYR A 325 3.38 -12.12 -2.33
C TYR A 325 3.20 -13.23 -3.38
N ARG A 326 4.06 -14.25 -3.39
CA ARG A 326 4.05 -15.36 -4.36
C ARG A 326 4.10 -14.88 -5.82
N LEU A 327 4.89 -13.82 -6.08
CA LEU A 327 4.98 -13.24 -7.42
C LEU A 327 5.71 -14.20 -8.37
N PRO A 328 5.33 -14.25 -9.67
CA PRO A 328 6.03 -15.08 -10.65
C PRO A 328 7.49 -14.66 -10.79
N LEU A 329 8.37 -15.60 -11.18
CA LEU A 329 9.74 -15.25 -11.54
C LEU A 329 9.74 -14.42 -12.83
N ARG A 330 10.57 -13.38 -12.86
CA ARG A 330 10.90 -12.58 -14.05
C ARG A 330 12.26 -12.96 -14.58
#